data_AF-A0A3D5UMD3-F1
#
_entry.id   AF-A0A3D5UMD3-F1
#
_cell.length_a   1.000
_cell.length_b   1.000
_cell.length_c   1.000
_cell.angle_alpha   90.00
_cell.angle_beta   90.00
_cell.angle_gamma   90.00
#
_symmetry.space_group_name_H-M   'P 1'
#
loop_
_entity.id
_entity.type
_entity.pdbx_description
1 polymer ?
#
loop_
_entity_poly.entity_id
_entity_poly.type
_entity_poly.pdbx_seq_one_letter_code
_entity_poly.pdbx_strand_id
1 'polypeptide(L)'
;MMKKSTNQDRNYFEEKYKDILLNRNSVRPKKETRRIIGYYLALGIAWIVFSDRIAYEIFNEMTQLTAFNVGKGIFYVLFTGAVFYKIIYRSLEKFKDSVDFIFDSYDDLSTTHEELLSTEETLVEQYEALEESYEELKLSEQRQHLLMEGANDGIWQWDREKDTYLLSDKWKRIYKRDDLKDEMTRADWNNLIHPDDKEKASKTLERFLENPEGIYENVYRIQTGDGSYRQILSRGSALKDEEGTIIKMAGSHTDITDYLETERRLKEQEELSDRIIEESSIVIILLDVHANVEKFNSYAAALTGYSPEEVVGKNILNVLVPEQDRQTVKDYYFSFDPKDTYKSIEQKILTKEGASLDVLWTFSRLLDEKGAVKNLILTGKSSPY
;
A
#
# COMPACT_ATOMS: atom_id res chain seq x y z
N MET A 1 -17.53 8.37 22.82
CA MET A 1 -18.14 9.67 23.23
C MET A 1 -19.67 9.62 23.34
N MET A 2 -20.38 8.66 22.73
CA MET A 2 -21.86 8.56 22.78
C MET A 2 -22.50 8.46 24.19
N LYS A 3 -21.84 7.88 25.21
CA LYS A 3 -22.42 7.75 26.56
C LYS A 3 -22.57 9.08 27.33
N LYS A 4 -21.90 10.16 26.91
CA LYS A 4 -21.97 11.46 27.60
C LYS A 4 -23.16 12.32 27.16
N SER A 5 -23.57 12.28 25.88
CA SER A 5 -24.75 13.05 25.43
C SER A 5 -26.04 12.47 26.02
N THR A 6 -26.19 11.15 26.05
CA THR A 6 -27.40 10.47 26.55
C THR A 6 -27.73 10.83 28.01
N ASN A 7 -26.71 11.10 28.84
CA ASN A 7 -26.91 11.45 30.24
C ASN A 7 -27.23 12.95 30.42
N GLN A 8 -26.77 13.79 29.50
CA GLN A 8 -27.02 15.22 29.49
C GLN A 8 -28.42 15.52 28.95
N ASP A 9 -28.83 14.83 27.88
CA ASP A 9 -30.18 14.89 27.32
C ASP A 9 -31.20 14.32 28.32
N ARG A 10 -30.91 13.17 28.94
CA ARG A 10 -31.78 12.59 29.96
C ARG A 10 -31.95 13.48 31.19
N ASN A 11 -30.87 14.12 31.67
CA ASN A 11 -30.96 15.08 32.77
C ASN A 11 -31.72 16.34 32.35
N TYR A 12 -31.53 16.83 31.13
CA TYR A 12 -32.30 17.95 30.57
C TYR A 12 -33.79 17.62 30.49
N PHE A 13 -34.17 16.44 30.01
CA PHE A 13 -35.56 15.98 30.03
C PHE A 13 -36.09 15.79 31.46
N GLU A 14 -35.37 15.11 32.35
CA GLU A 14 -35.81 14.91 33.73
C GLU A 14 -35.94 16.22 34.52
N GLU A 15 -35.13 17.24 34.21
CA GLU A 15 -35.17 18.57 34.83
C GLU A 15 -36.23 19.48 34.20
N LYS A 16 -36.32 19.54 32.86
CA LYS A 16 -37.33 20.32 32.10
C LYS A 16 -38.74 19.80 32.34
N TYR A 17 -38.92 18.49 32.54
CA TYR A 17 -40.22 17.85 32.74
C TYR A 17 -40.47 17.37 34.19
N LYS A 18 -39.60 17.76 35.15
CA LYS A 18 -39.67 17.36 36.57
C LYS A 18 -41.01 17.69 37.22
N ASP A 19 -41.45 18.95 37.07
CA ASP A 19 -42.69 19.45 37.66
C ASP A 19 -43.92 18.79 37.03
N ILE A 20 -43.79 18.25 35.82
CA ILE A 20 -44.87 17.62 35.04
C ILE A 20 -44.98 16.13 35.35
N LEU A 21 -43.86 15.41 35.54
CA LEU A 21 -43.87 14.06 36.08
C LEU A 21 -44.53 14.03 37.48
N LEU A 22 -44.31 15.08 38.26
CA LEU A 22 -44.98 15.31 39.53
C LEU A 22 -46.49 15.64 39.35
N ASN A 23 -46.87 16.35 38.27
CA ASN A 23 -48.25 16.73 37.95
C ASN A 23 -49.02 15.77 37.03
N ARG A 24 -48.46 14.63 36.60
CA ARG A 24 -49.16 13.59 35.79
C ARG A 24 -50.50 13.14 36.39
N ASN A 25 -50.64 13.31 37.71
CA ASN A 25 -51.83 12.97 38.50
C ASN A 25 -52.71 14.17 38.89
N SER A 26 -52.40 15.38 38.41
CA SER A 26 -53.01 16.64 38.86
C SER A 26 -54.41 16.86 38.31
N VAL A 27 -54.68 16.39 37.09
CA VAL A 27 -56.01 16.41 36.50
C VAL A 27 -56.64 15.04 36.71
N ARG A 28 -57.43 14.90 37.78
CA ARG A 28 -58.30 13.74 38.01
C ARG A 28 -59.75 14.18 37.84
N PRO A 29 -60.31 14.11 36.62
CA PRO A 29 -61.65 14.64 36.34
C PRO A 29 -62.68 14.08 37.32
N LYS A 30 -62.67 12.76 37.53
CA LYS A 30 -63.57 12.07 38.47
C LYS A 30 -63.42 12.49 39.95
N LYS A 31 -62.23 12.96 40.38
CA LYS A 31 -61.99 13.39 41.77
C LYS A 31 -62.40 14.85 41.95
N GLU A 32 -62.06 15.70 40.99
CA GLU A 32 -62.46 17.11 41.00
C GLU A 32 -63.98 17.25 40.88
N THR A 33 -64.64 16.51 39.97
CA THR A 33 -66.11 16.51 39.88
C THR A 33 -66.77 16.10 41.20
N ARG A 34 -66.27 15.06 41.88
CA ARG A 34 -66.77 14.64 43.20
C ARG A 34 -66.57 15.74 44.26
N ARG A 35 -65.43 16.43 44.26
CA ARG A 35 -65.12 17.51 45.20
C ARG A 35 -66.05 18.71 44.99
N ILE A 36 -66.31 19.07 43.73
CA ILE A 36 -67.21 20.16 43.35
C ILE A 36 -68.64 19.86 43.78
N ILE A 37 -69.13 18.65 43.51
CA ILE A 37 -70.47 18.20 43.95
C ILE A 37 -70.55 18.22 45.49
N GLY A 38 -69.50 17.76 46.18
CA GLY A 38 -69.42 17.81 47.64
C GLY A 38 -69.51 19.24 48.20
N TYR A 39 -68.77 20.19 47.63
CA TYR A 39 -68.86 21.60 48.03
C TYR A 39 -70.24 22.19 47.76
N TYR A 40 -70.86 21.88 46.62
CA TYR A 40 -72.21 22.35 46.30
C TYR A 40 -73.24 21.84 47.30
N LEU A 41 -73.23 20.54 47.61
CA LEU A 41 -74.15 19.96 48.60
C LEU A 41 -73.93 20.58 49.98
N ALA A 42 -72.68 20.76 50.41
CA ALA A 42 -72.38 21.37 51.71
C ALA A 42 -72.79 22.84 51.79
N LEU A 43 -72.50 23.65 50.76
CA LEU A 43 -72.93 25.05 50.66
C LEU A 43 -74.45 25.17 50.59
N GLY A 44 -75.12 24.30 49.84
CA GLY A 44 -76.57 24.26 49.74
C GLY A 44 -77.24 23.96 51.07
N ILE A 45 -76.78 22.91 51.77
CA ILE A 45 -77.30 22.55 53.10
C ILE A 45 -77.03 23.67 54.11
N ALA A 46 -75.81 24.22 54.15
CA ALA A 46 -75.46 25.32 55.05
C ALA A 46 -76.28 26.58 54.77
N TRP A 47 -76.53 26.91 53.50
CA TRP A 47 -77.34 28.05 53.11
C TRP A 47 -78.80 27.90 53.51
N ILE A 48 -79.39 26.72 53.30
CA ILE A 48 -80.77 26.42 53.71
C ILE A 48 -80.91 26.68 55.21
N VAL A 49 -80.08 26.03 56.03
CA VAL A 49 -80.15 26.11 57.50
C VAL A 49 -79.89 27.52 58.02
N PHE A 50 -78.83 28.19 57.54
CA PHE A 50 -78.43 29.50 58.04
C PHE A 50 -79.45 30.57 57.65
N SER A 51 -79.92 30.56 56.41
CA SER A 51 -80.84 31.58 55.94
C SER A 51 -82.26 31.39 56.48
N ASP A 52 -82.70 30.16 56.76
CA ASP A 52 -83.98 29.92 57.45
C ASP A 52 -83.93 30.45 58.90
N ARG A 53 -82.79 30.27 59.57
CA ARG A 53 -82.56 30.82 60.91
C ARG A 53 -82.61 32.35 60.94
N ILE A 54 -81.96 33.01 59.98
CA ILE A 54 -82.00 34.48 59.84
C ILE A 54 -83.41 34.98 59.52
N ALA A 55 -84.14 34.28 58.63
CA ALA A 55 -85.50 34.66 58.28
C ALA A 55 -86.43 34.68 59.51
N TYR A 56 -86.26 33.69 60.40
CA TYR A 56 -87.05 33.57 61.63
C TYR A 56 -86.70 34.63 62.69
N GLU A 57 -85.44 35.07 62.76
CA GLU A 57 -85.00 36.08 63.74
C GLU A 57 -85.39 37.52 63.33
N ILE A 58 -85.57 37.80 62.04
CA ILE A 58 -85.74 39.17 61.53
C ILE A 58 -87.19 39.52 61.19
N PHE A 59 -88.01 38.56 60.73
CA PHE A 59 -89.33 38.86 60.16
C PHE A 59 -90.47 38.20 60.92
N ASN A 60 -91.39 39.00 61.48
CA ASN A 60 -92.60 38.54 62.19
C ASN A 60 -93.88 38.57 61.31
N GLU A 61 -93.80 39.10 60.08
CA GLU A 61 -94.95 39.34 59.21
C GLU A 61 -94.92 38.44 57.96
N MET A 62 -96.00 37.70 57.68
CA MET A 62 -96.05 36.63 56.66
C MET A 62 -95.73 37.14 55.24
N THR A 63 -96.12 38.38 54.91
CA THR A 63 -95.89 38.98 53.58
C THR A 63 -94.41 39.31 53.34
N GLN A 64 -93.69 39.76 54.38
CA GLN A 64 -92.26 40.09 54.30
C GLN A 64 -91.40 38.83 54.18
N LEU A 65 -91.80 37.75 54.87
CA LEU A 65 -91.15 36.44 54.79
C LEU A 65 -91.19 35.86 53.37
N THR A 66 -92.31 36.02 52.66
CA THR A 66 -92.47 35.51 51.28
C THR A 66 -91.56 36.24 50.29
N ALA A 67 -91.47 37.57 50.38
CA ALA A 67 -90.56 38.36 49.55
C ALA A 67 -89.08 38.05 49.83
N PHE A 68 -88.72 37.87 51.11
CA PHE A 68 -87.38 37.46 51.52
C PHE A 68 -86.99 36.08 50.97
N ASN A 69 -87.91 35.10 51.00
CA ASN A 69 -87.66 33.76 50.47
C ASN A 69 -87.39 33.75 48.95
N VAL A 70 -88.09 34.59 48.17
CA VAL A 70 -87.81 34.74 46.73
C VAL A 70 -86.44 35.38 46.50
N GLY A 71 -86.11 36.46 47.23
CA GLY A 71 -84.81 37.12 47.16
C GLY A 71 -83.64 36.19 47.56
N LYS A 72 -83.83 35.38 48.60
CA LYS A 72 -82.91 34.33 49.05
C LYS A 72 -82.63 33.29 47.96
N GLY A 73 -83.68 32.82 47.29
CA GLY A 73 -83.55 31.84 46.20
C GLY A 73 -82.77 32.39 45.01
N ILE A 74 -83.07 33.63 44.60
CA ILE A 74 -82.35 34.32 43.51
C ILE A 74 -80.88 34.52 43.90
N PHE A 75 -80.60 34.96 45.13
CA PHE A 75 -79.23 35.13 45.60
C PHE A 75 -78.44 33.81 45.61
N TYR A 76 -79.05 32.72 46.07
CA TYR A 76 -78.41 31.40 46.06
C TYR A 76 -78.05 30.92 44.65
N VAL A 77 -78.96 31.08 43.67
CA VAL A 77 -78.72 30.70 42.28
C VAL A 77 -77.59 31.54 41.66
N LEU A 78 -77.60 32.86 41.88
CA LEU A 78 -76.54 33.75 41.38
C LEU A 78 -75.19 33.44 42.04
N PHE A 79 -75.17 33.23 43.36
CA PHE A 79 -73.95 32.93 44.11
C PHE A 79 -73.35 31.58 43.71
N THR A 80 -74.17 30.52 43.66
CA THR A 80 -73.71 29.20 43.24
C THR A 80 -73.30 29.17 41.77
N GLY A 81 -74.03 29.88 40.89
CA GLY A 81 -73.65 30.06 39.49
C GLY A 81 -72.28 30.73 39.33
N ALA A 82 -71.98 31.78 40.09
CA ALA A 82 -70.67 32.44 40.08
C ALA A 82 -69.55 31.52 40.60
N VAL A 83 -69.81 30.73 41.65
CA VAL A 83 -68.85 29.75 42.18
C VAL A 83 -68.58 28.65 41.16
N PHE A 84 -69.61 28.09 40.53
CA PHE A 84 -69.45 27.07 39.49
C PHE A 84 -68.70 27.61 38.27
N TYR A 85 -69.05 28.80 37.79
CA TYR A 85 -68.34 29.45 36.71
C TYR A 85 -66.85 29.55 37.01
N LYS A 86 -66.48 30.03 38.21
CA LYS A 86 -65.07 30.15 38.63
C LYS A 86 -64.34 28.81 38.68
N ILE A 87 -65.00 27.76 39.17
CA ILE A 87 -64.43 26.41 39.27
C ILE A 87 -64.24 25.80 37.88
N ILE A 88 -65.27 25.85 37.05
CA ILE A 88 -65.25 25.30 35.68
C ILE A 88 -64.22 26.04 34.84
N TYR A 89 -64.19 27.38 34.92
CA TYR A 89 -63.21 28.22 34.24
C TYR A 89 -61.78 27.81 34.61
N ARG A 90 -61.46 27.70 35.92
CA ARG A 90 -60.15 27.24 36.38
C ARG A 90 -59.80 25.82 35.92
N SER A 91 -60.79 24.94 35.81
CA SER A 91 -60.57 23.58 35.32
C SER A 91 -60.29 23.54 33.81
N LEU A 92 -60.99 24.37 33.03
CA LEU A 92 -60.79 24.50 31.59
C LEU A 92 -59.45 25.15 31.27
N GLU A 93 -59.03 26.13 32.07
CA GLU A 93 -57.72 26.78 31.95
C GLU A 93 -56.58 25.77 32.14
N LYS A 94 -56.62 24.97 33.21
CA LYS A 94 -55.63 23.87 33.42
C LYS A 94 -55.64 22.83 32.30
N PHE A 95 -56.81 22.54 31.75
CA PHE A 95 -56.92 21.60 30.64
C PHE A 95 -56.29 22.18 29.38
N LYS A 96 -56.53 23.46 29.08
CA LYS A 96 -55.88 24.18 28.00
C LYS A 96 -54.36 24.15 28.14
N ASP A 97 -53.83 24.50 29.31
CA ASP A 97 -52.38 24.46 29.58
C ASP A 97 -51.79 23.06 29.35
N SER A 98 -52.54 22.01 29.71
CA SER A 98 -52.11 20.62 29.50
C SER A 98 -52.11 20.22 28.02
N VAL A 99 -53.05 20.77 27.23
CA VAL A 99 -53.15 20.52 25.78
C VAL A 99 -52.04 21.28 25.05
N ASP A 100 -51.85 22.57 25.33
CA ASP A 100 -50.79 23.39 24.74
C ASP A 100 -49.42 22.74 25.01
N PHE A 101 -49.20 22.22 26.22
CA PHE A 101 -48.00 21.47 26.58
C PHE A 101 -47.77 20.19 25.75
N ILE A 102 -48.84 19.42 25.48
CA ILE A 102 -48.72 18.20 24.66
C ILE A 102 -48.31 18.57 23.24
N PHE A 103 -48.84 19.68 22.69
CA PHE A 103 -48.44 20.17 21.39
C PHE A 103 -46.97 20.61 21.37
N ASP A 104 -46.52 21.39 22.35
CA ASP A 104 -45.12 21.82 22.46
C ASP A 104 -44.16 20.61 22.59
N SER A 105 -44.55 19.61 23.39
CA SER A 105 -43.73 18.39 23.56
C SER A 105 -43.69 17.53 22.29
N TYR A 106 -44.77 17.54 21.51
CA TYR A 106 -44.82 16.85 20.22
C TYR A 106 -43.93 17.56 19.18
N ASP A 107 -43.93 18.89 19.17
CA ASP A 107 -43.07 19.70 18.29
C ASP A 107 -41.58 19.47 18.61
N ASP A 108 -41.20 19.58 19.89
CA ASP A 108 -39.84 19.26 20.38
C ASP A 108 -39.42 17.83 19.94
N LEU A 109 -40.30 16.86 20.12
CA LEU A 109 -40.03 15.46 19.75
C LEU A 109 -39.87 15.31 18.22
N SER A 110 -40.70 15.99 17.44
CA SER A 110 -40.60 15.99 15.97
C SER A 110 -39.26 16.55 15.50
N THR A 111 -38.82 17.67 16.06
CA THR A 111 -37.51 18.26 15.74
C THR A 111 -36.37 17.30 16.08
N THR A 112 -36.37 16.71 17.28
CA THR A 112 -35.32 15.74 17.64
C THR A 112 -35.33 14.49 16.75
N HIS A 113 -36.50 14.08 16.23
CA HIS A 113 -36.58 12.96 15.30
C HIS A 113 -35.98 13.31 13.94
N GLU A 114 -36.24 14.52 13.42
CA GLU A 114 -35.63 15.03 12.19
C GLU A 114 -34.11 15.12 12.31
N GLU A 115 -33.60 15.65 13.43
CA GLU A 115 -32.16 15.69 13.71
C GLU A 115 -31.57 14.27 13.73
N LEU A 116 -32.24 13.32 14.40
CA LEU A 116 -31.75 11.95 14.51
C LEU A 116 -31.67 11.27 13.14
N LEU A 117 -32.67 11.45 12.27
CA LEU A 117 -32.66 10.94 10.90
C LEU A 117 -31.48 11.50 10.10
N SER A 118 -31.22 12.81 10.21
CA SER A 118 -30.06 13.43 9.54
C SER A 118 -28.72 12.88 10.05
N THR A 119 -28.60 12.65 11.36
CA THR A 119 -27.39 12.04 11.92
C THR A 119 -27.22 10.59 11.51
N GLU A 120 -28.31 9.83 11.36
CA GLU A 120 -28.30 8.45 10.90
C GLU A 120 -27.82 8.38 9.44
N GLU A 121 -28.35 9.23 8.57
CA GLU A 121 -27.92 9.35 7.17
C GLU A 121 -26.42 9.67 7.07
N THR A 122 -25.95 10.68 7.81
CA THR A 122 -24.52 11.04 7.83
C THR A 122 -23.64 9.89 8.33
N LEU A 123 -24.11 9.11 9.31
CA LEU A 123 -23.35 8.00 9.86
C LEU A 123 -23.22 6.84 8.85
N VAL A 124 -24.27 6.58 8.08
CA VAL A 124 -24.25 5.60 6.99
C VAL A 124 -23.23 6.02 5.93
N GLU A 125 -23.25 7.28 5.49
CA GLU A 125 -22.28 7.79 4.52
C GLU A 125 -20.83 7.67 5.02
N GLN A 126 -20.57 8.01 6.28
CA GLN A 126 -19.23 7.86 6.88
C GLN A 126 -18.81 6.40 6.98
N TYR A 127 -19.73 5.48 7.26
CA TYR A 127 -19.45 4.06 7.33
C TYR A 127 -19.10 3.50 5.95
N GLU A 128 -19.87 3.84 4.92
CA GLU A 128 -19.60 3.43 3.53
C GLU A 128 -18.24 3.94 3.04
N ALA A 129 -17.94 5.22 3.26
CA ALA A 129 -16.64 5.79 2.90
C ALA A 129 -15.46 5.15 3.65
N LEU A 130 -15.66 4.78 4.92
CA LEU A 130 -14.65 4.08 5.71
C LEU A 130 -14.43 2.65 5.22
N GLU A 131 -15.50 1.95 4.85
CA GLU A 131 -15.43 0.60 4.28
C GLU A 131 -14.68 0.62 2.94
N GLU A 132 -14.97 1.58 2.05
CA GLU A 132 -14.25 1.76 0.80
C GLU A 132 -12.76 2.04 1.02
N SER A 133 -12.42 2.99 1.91
CA SER A 133 -11.02 3.29 2.25
C SER A 133 -10.28 2.09 2.84
N TYR A 134 -10.98 1.29 3.66
CA TYR A 134 -10.42 0.07 4.25
C TYR A 134 -10.17 -1.01 3.18
N GLU A 135 -11.09 -1.20 2.24
CA GLU A 135 -10.89 -2.14 1.13
C GLU A 135 -9.75 -1.71 0.21
N GLU A 136 -9.64 -0.42 -0.11
CA GLU A 136 -8.53 0.13 -0.89
C GLU A 136 -7.18 -0.08 -0.20
N LEU A 137 -7.11 0.21 1.10
CA LEU A 137 -5.91 -0.03 1.90
C LEU A 137 -5.52 -1.50 1.88
N LYS A 138 -6.48 -2.39 2.14
CA LYS A 138 -6.26 -3.84 2.15
C LYS A 138 -5.78 -4.35 0.78
N LEU A 139 -6.38 -3.88 -0.31
CA LEU A 139 -5.97 -4.26 -1.67
C LEU A 139 -4.56 -3.74 -1.99
N SER A 140 -4.24 -2.52 -1.56
CA SER A 140 -2.92 -1.93 -1.71
C SER A 140 -1.86 -2.73 -0.93
N GLU A 141 -2.13 -3.08 0.33
CA GLU A 141 -1.25 -3.91 1.17
C GLU A 141 -1.04 -5.31 0.57
N GLN A 142 -2.11 -5.97 0.11
CA GLN A 142 -2.00 -7.27 -0.56
C GLN A 142 -1.16 -7.19 -1.83
N ARG A 143 -1.34 -6.13 -2.63
CA ARG A 143 -0.53 -5.89 -3.83
C ARG A 143 0.93 -5.68 -3.48
N GLN A 144 1.23 -4.86 -2.47
CA GLN A 144 2.59 -4.64 -1.99
C GLN A 144 3.22 -5.95 -1.52
N HIS A 145 2.49 -6.74 -0.73
CA HIS A 145 2.95 -8.04 -0.26
C HIS A 145 3.27 -9.00 -1.42
N LEU A 146 2.40 -9.11 -2.42
CA LEU A 146 2.63 -9.95 -3.60
C LEU A 146 3.86 -9.51 -4.41
N LEU A 147 4.04 -8.20 -4.60
CA LEU A 147 5.23 -7.66 -5.27
C LEU A 147 6.52 -8.00 -4.49
N MET A 148 6.47 -7.89 -3.16
CA MET A 148 7.59 -8.23 -2.27
C MET A 148 7.85 -9.75 -2.19
N GLU A 149 6.82 -10.59 -2.26
CA GLU A 149 6.97 -12.05 -2.29
C GLU A 149 7.54 -12.53 -3.63
N GLY A 150 7.09 -11.96 -4.76
CA GLY A 150 7.54 -12.32 -6.09
C GLY A 150 8.99 -11.91 -6.39
N ALA A 151 9.43 -10.74 -5.92
CA ALA A 151 10.84 -10.33 -5.99
C ALA A 151 11.63 -11.14 -4.96
N ASN A 152 12.71 -11.85 -5.32
CA ASN A 152 13.55 -12.58 -4.35
C ASN A 152 14.45 -11.64 -3.51
N ASP A 153 13.87 -10.55 -3.04
CA ASP A 153 14.54 -9.45 -2.39
C ASP A 153 14.24 -9.46 -0.89
N GLY A 154 15.24 -9.12 -0.08
CA GLY A 154 15.05 -8.78 1.33
C GLY A 154 14.73 -7.29 1.46
N ILE A 155 13.81 -6.92 2.35
CA ILE A 155 13.41 -5.51 2.53
C ILE A 155 14.08 -4.97 3.79
N TRP A 156 14.57 -3.75 3.69
CA TRP A 156 15.19 -3.04 4.79
C TRP A 156 14.60 -1.64 4.91
N GLN A 157 14.49 -1.17 6.14
CA GLN A 157 14.17 0.21 6.47
C GLN A 157 15.17 0.69 7.51
N TRP A 158 15.57 1.94 7.43
CA TRP A 158 16.39 2.61 8.42
C TRP A 158 15.75 3.91 8.85
N ASP A 159 15.49 4.03 10.15
CA ASP A 159 15.06 5.26 10.80
C ASP A 159 16.31 6.00 11.30
N ARG A 160 16.57 7.19 10.75
CA ARG A 160 17.80 7.93 11.03
C ARG A 160 17.79 8.52 12.43
N GLU A 161 16.64 9.00 12.91
CA GLU A 161 16.54 9.62 14.24
C GLU A 161 16.76 8.60 15.36
N LYS A 162 16.17 7.41 15.19
CA LYS A 162 16.29 6.31 16.16
C LYS A 162 17.52 5.44 15.95
N ASP A 163 18.27 5.67 14.87
CA ASP A 163 19.32 4.80 14.35
C ASP A 163 18.91 3.31 14.34
N THR A 164 17.72 3.02 13.80
CA THR A 164 17.13 1.67 13.85
C THR A 164 16.90 1.13 12.45
N TYR A 165 17.58 0.03 12.14
CA TYR A 165 17.32 -0.82 10.98
C TYR A 165 16.25 -1.85 11.32
N LEU A 166 15.26 -1.96 10.44
CA LEU A 166 14.25 -3.01 10.42
C LEU A 166 14.45 -3.84 9.16
N LEU A 167 14.52 -5.15 9.32
CA LEU A 167 14.72 -6.11 8.22
C LEU A 167 13.49 -7.00 8.13
N SER A 168 13.01 -7.28 6.91
CA SER A 168 11.88 -8.18 6.74
C SER A 168 12.23 -9.62 7.10
N ASP A 169 11.23 -10.41 7.51
CA ASP A 169 11.44 -11.85 7.79
C ASP A 169 12.01 -12.59 6.58
N LYS A 170 11.63 -12.17 5.37
CA LYS A 170 12.18 -12.71 4.13
C LYS A 170 13.67 -12.43 4.00
N TRP A 171 14.12 -11.22 4.34
CA TRP A 171 15.55 -10.90 4.39
C TRP A 171 16.29 -11.86 5.32
N LYS A 172 15.77 -12.08 6.54
CA LYS A 172 16.37 -13.01 7.51
C LYS A 172 16.46 -14.42 6.94
N ARG A 173 15.41 -14.93 6.29
CA ARG A 173 15.42 -16.24 5.64
C ARG A 173 16.44 -16.35 4.50
N ILE A 174 16.51 -15.35 3.61
CA ILE A 174 17.45 -15.36 2.46
C ILE A 174 18.89 -15.50 2.95
N TYR A 175 19.27 -14.71 3.96
CA TYR A 175 20.65 -14.69 4.47
C TYR A 175 20.88 -15.63 5.67
N LYS A 176 19.89 -16.46 6.01
CA LYS A 176 19.89 -17.39 7.15
C LYS A 176 20.20 -16.71 8.48
N ARG A 177 19.69 -15.49 8.66
CA ARG A 177 19.91 -14.62 9.82
C ARG A 177 18.67 -14.49 10.71
N ASP A 178 17.97 -15.60 10.93
CA ASP A 178 16.84 -15.65 11.88
C ASP A 178 17.31 -15.40 13.33
N ASP A 179 18.62 -15.43 13.58
CA ASP A 179 19.28 -15.07 14.85
C ASP A 179 19.24 -13.56 15.15
N LEU A 180 19.08 -12.72 14.12
CA LEU A 180 19.12 -11.28 14.28
C LEU A 180 17.85 -10.75 14.95
N LYS A 181 18.06 -9.78 15.84
CA LYS A 181 16.99 -8.99 16.45
C LYS A 181 16.16 -8.30 15.37
N ASP A 182 14.90 -8.02 15.70
CA ASP A 182 13.99 -7.29 14.79
C ASP A 182 14.46 -5.86 14.53
N GLU A 183 15.11 -5.27 15.53
CA GLU A 183 15.70 -3.94 15.47
C GLU A 183 17.22 -4.03 15.62
N MET A 184 17.94 -3.39 14.70
CA MET A 184 19.40 -3.33 14.67
C MET A 184 19.90 -1.89 14.59
N THR A 185 21.05 -1.58 15.17
CA THR A 185 21.67 -0.26 14.99
C THR A 185 22.50 -0.19 13.71
N ARG A 186 22.91 1.01 13.28
CA ARG A 186 23.87 1.14 12.17
C ARG A 186 25.22 0.47 12.48
N ALA A 187 25.63 0.46 13.75
CA ALA A 187 26.83 -0.24 14.18
C ALA A 187 26.68 -1.76 14.00
N ASP A 188 25.53 -2.32 14.36
CA ASP A 188 25.24 -3.74 14.16
C ASP A 188 25.21 -4.09 12.67
N TRP A 189 24.58 -3.24 11.84
CA TRP A 189 24.59 -3.40 10.39
C TRP A 189 26.01 -3.40 9.81
N ASN A 190 26.84 -2.44 10.21
CA ASN A 190 28.23 -2.35 9.79
C ASN A 190 29.08 -3.56 10.22
N ASN A 191 28.65 -4.32 11.24
CA ASN A 191 29.32 -5.55 11.63
C ASN A 191 29.01 -6.73 10.70
N LEU A 192 27.86 -6.69 10.00
CA LEU A 192 27.51 -7.69 9.00
C LEU A 192 28.28 -7.51 7.68
N ILE A 193 28.68 -6.27 7.37
CA ILE A 193 29.41 -5.95 6.15
C ILE A 193 30.82 -6.54 6.20
N HIS A 194 31.29 -7.10 5.10
CA HIS A 194 32.65 -7.59 4.96
C HIS A 194 33.68 -6.50 5.29
N PRO A 195 34.76 -6.78 6.06
CA PRO A 195 35.74 -5.77 6.49
C PRO A 195 36.24 -4.85 5.38
N ASP A 196 36.65 -5.40 4.24
CA ASP A 196 37.15 -4.63 3.08
C ASP A 196 36.11 -3.69 2.46
N ASP A 197 34.81 -3.97 2.64
CA ASP A 197 33.73 -3.22 2.00
C ASP A 197 33.19 -2.11 2.93
N LYS A 198 33.48 -2.16 4.23
CA LYS A 198 32.92 -1.25 5.25
C LYS A 198 33.16 0.22 4.94
N GLU A 199 34.41 0.57 4.63
CA GLU A 199 34.79 1.96 4.37
C GLU A 199 34.09 2.50 3.12
N LYS A 200 34.10 1.72 2.03
CA LYS A 200 33.41 2.08 0.78
C LYS A 200 31.91 2.23 1.02
N ALA A 201 31.31 1.30 1.74
CA ALA A 201 29.87 1.32 2.01
C ALA A 201 29.45 2.54 2.85
N SER A 202 30.21 2.89 3.88
CA SER A 202 29.93 4.08 4.69
C SER A 202 30.05 5.36 3.87
N LYS A 203 31.11 5.49 3.05
CA LYS A 203 31.30 6.65 2.17
C LYS A 203 30.17 6.83 1.15
N THR A 204 29.68 5.73 0.57
CA THR A 204 28.53 5.78 -0.36
C THR A 204 27.27 6.26 0.35
N LEU A 205 27.00 5.74 1.56
CA LEU A 205 25.86 6.18 2.36
C LEU A 205 25.98 7.65 2.77
N GLU A 206 27.14 8.08 3.25
CA GLU A 206 27.40 9.48 3.63
C GLU A 206 27.19 10.43 2.47
N ARG A 207 27.70 10.10 1.28
CA ARG A 207 27.47 10.89 0.07
C ARG A 207 25.99 11.05 -0.27
N PHE A 208 25.21 9.97 -0.12
CA PHE A 208 23.77 10.01 -0.36
C PHE A 208 23.03 10.81 0.72
N LEU A 209 23.51 10.78 1.97
CA LEU A 209 22.96 11.60 3.05
C LEU A 209 23.24 13.10 2.85
N GLU A 210 24.40 13.45 2.31
CA GLU A 210 24.78 14.84 1.99
C GLU A 210 24.05 15.38 0.77
N ASN A 211 23.83 14.54 -0.26
CA ASN A 211 23.08 14.90 -1.45
C ASN A 211 22.01 13.82 -1.76
N PRO A 212 20.81 13.95 -1.18
CA PRO A 212 19.79 12.91 -1.25
C PRO A 212 18.98 12.99 -2.56
N GLU A 213 19.66 13.07 -3.70
CA GLU A 213 19.05 13.05 -5.02
C GLU A 213 19.03 11.64 -5.61
N GLY A 214 17.89 11.26 -6.19
CA GLY A 214 17.72 9.96 -6.85
C GLY A 214 17.56 8.78 -5.89
N ILE A 215 18.06 7.63 -6.32
CA ILE A 215 17.96 6.35 -5.62
C ILE A 215 19.31 6.03 -4.99
N TYR A 216 19.32 5.67 -3.71
CA TYR A 216 20.51 5.12 -3.06
C TYR A 216 20.83 3.77 -3.69
N GLU A 217 22.08 3.57 -4.11
CA GLU A 217 22.55 2.31 -4.68
C GLU A 217 23.94 1.99 -4.14
N ASN A 218 24.14 0.75 -3.71
CA ASN A 218 25.43 0.28 -3.24
C ASN A 218 25.55 -1.24 -3.36
N VAL A 219 26.76 -1.72 -3.68
CA VAL A 219 27.08 -3.15 -3.77
C VAL A 219 28.16 -3.48 -2.78
N TYR A 220 27.88 -4.42 -1.87
CA TYR A 220 28.81 -4.86 -0.83
C TYR A 220 28.49 -6.28 -0.37
N ARG A 221 29.44 -6.90 0.31
CA ARG A 221 29.28 -8.25 0.87
C ARG A 221 28.71 -8.18 2.28
N ILE A 222 27.73 -9.04 2.58
CA ILE A 222 27.21 -9.27 3.93
C ILE A 222 27.43 -10.71 4.37
N GLN A 223 27.66 -10.88 5.68
CA GLN A 223 27.85 -12.18 6.29
C GLN A 223 26.52 -12.88 6.59
N THR A 224 26.34 -14.07 6.04
CA THR A 224 25.17 -14.94 6.28
C THR A 224 25.32 -15.72 7.58
N GLY A 225 24.24 -16.36 8.05
CA GLY A 225 24.26 -17.10 9.33
C GLY A 225 25.16 -18.34 9.33
N ASP A 226 25.51 -18.86 8.15
CA ASP A 226 26.49 -19.93 8.00
C ASP A 226 27.95 -19.41 7.92
N GLY A 227 28.16 -18.11 8.09
CA GLY A 227 29.48 -17.47 8.12
C GLY A 227 30.06 -17.15 6.74
N SER A 228 29.40 -17.55 5.65
CA SER A 228 29.79 -17.17 4.29
C SER A 228 29.42 -15.72 3.98
N TYR A 229 29.91 -15.20 2.84
CA TYR A 229 29.60 -13.85 2.38
C TYR A 229 28.82 -13.91 1.09
N ARG A 230 27.73 -13.13 1.03
CA ARG A 230 26.92 -12.91 -0.17
C ARG A 230 27.07 -11.49 -0.66
N GLN A 231 27.17 -11.30 -1.98
CA GLN A 231 27.17 -9.99 -2.59
C GLN A 231 25.74 -9.50 -2.76
N ILE A 232 25.45 -8.36 -2.17
CA ILE A 232 24.13 -7.76 -2.21
C ILE A 232 24.14 -6.44 -2.96
N LEU A 233 23.13 -6.24 -3.80
CA LEU A 233 22.76 -4.93 -4.33
C LEU A 233 21.75 -4.31 -3.38
N SER A 234 22.17 -3.27 -2.67
CA SER A 234 21.31 -2.45 -1.81
C SER A 234 20.80 -1.28 -2.62
N ARG A 235 19.48 -1.21 -2.81
CA ARG A 235 18.81 -0.08 -3.43
C ARG A 235 17.71 0.47 -2.54
N GLY A 236 17.57 1.78 -2.45
CA GLY A 236 16.54 2.38 -1.61
C GLY A 236 16.25 3.84 -1.91
N SER A 237 15.10 4.30 -1.41
CA SER A 237 14.66 5.69 -1.49
C SER A 237 14.62 6.30 -0.10
N ALA A 238 14.77 7.63 -0.04
CA ALA A 238 14.73 8.37 1.20
C ALA A 238 13.45 9.19 1.32
N LEU A 239 12.87 9.17 2.52
CA LEU A 239 11.87 10.13 2.96
C LEU A 239 12.58 11.30 3.62
N LYS A 240 12.20 12.52 3.23
CA LYS A 240 12.80 13.77 3.69
C LYS A 240 11.79 14.57 4.51
N ASP A 241 12.28 15.38 5.44
CA ASP A 241 11.47 16.41 6.10
C ASP A 241 11.32 17.67 5.23
N GLU A 242 10.64 18.69 5.78
CA GLU A 242 10.39 19.98 5.11
C GLU A 242 11.69 20.75 4.79
N GLU A 243 12.78 20.49 5.52
CA GLU A 243 14.09 21.11 5.33
C GLU A 243 14.96 20.35 4.31
N GLY A 244 14.46 19.23 3.78
CA GLY A 244 15.15 18.38 2.81
C GLY A 244 16.10 17.36 3.45
N THR A 245 16.11 17.24 4.78
CA THR A 245 16.94 16.29 5.52
C THR A 245 16.29 14.91 5.49
N ILE A 246 17.07 13.86 5.22
CA ILE A 246 16.59 12.47 5.26
C ILE A 246 16.20 12.12 6.70
N ILE A 247 14.95 11.68 6.90
CA ILE A 247 14.43 11.14 8.17
C ILE A 247 14.37 9.61 8.17
N LYS A 248 14.06 9.00 7.02
CA LYS A 248 13.96 7.54 6.86
C LYS A 248 14.45 7.11 5.50
N MET A 249 14.99 5.90 5.42
CA MET A 249 15.32 5.22 4.17
C MET A 249 14.64 3.86 4.14
N ALA A 250 14.15 3.44 2.99
CA ALA A 250 13.60 2.10 2.80
C ALA A 250 13.95 1.58 1.40
N GLY A 251 14.10 0.27 1.29
CA GLY A 251 14.56 -0.32 0.05
C GLY A 251 14.65 -1.84 0.07
N SER A 252 15.34 -2.38 -0.91
CA SER A 252 15.59 -3.81 -1.06
C SER A 252 17.08 -4.16 -1.09
N HIS A 253 17.34 -5.42 -0.75
CA HIS A 253 18.62 -6.12 -0.91
C HIS A 253 18.39 -7.31 -1.82
N THR A 254 18.96 -7.25 -3.01
CA THR A 254 18.97 -8.35 -3.97
C THR A 254 20.29 -9.11 -3.86
N ASP A 255 20.25 -10.42 -3.70
CA ASP A 255 21.45 -11.26 -3.79
C ASP A 255 21.87 -11.36 -5.27
N ILE A 256 23.06 -10.85 -5.58
CA ILE A 256 23.64 -10.86 -6.93
C ILE A 256 24.86 -11.78 -7.02
N THR A 257 25.09 -12.63 -6.01
CA THR A 257 26.26 -13.51 -5.94
C THR A 257 26.31 -14.44 -7.15
N ASP A 258 25.22 -15.17 -7.41
CA ASP A 258 25.15 -16.16 -8.50
C ASP A 258 25.24 -15.50 -9.88
N TYR A 259 24.68 -14.28 -10.01
CA TYR A 259 24.81 -13.47 -11.22
C TYR A 259 26.28 -13.11 -11.49
N LEU A 260 26.96 -12.54 -10.50
CA LEU A 260 28.37 -12.13 -10.63
C LEU A 260 29.31 -13.32 -10.78
N GLU A 261 29.03 -14.45 -10.14
CA GLU A 261 29.81 -15.69 -10.31
C GLU A 261 29.65 -16.26 -11.73
N THR A 262 28.42 -16.23 -12.27
CA THR A 262 28.17 -16.65 -13.64
C THR A 262 28.87 -15.75 -14.66
N GLU A 263 28.79 -14.42 -14.47
CA GLU A 263 29.48 -13.44 -15.31
C GLU A 263 31.01 -13.61 -15.24
N ARG A 264 31.56 -13.78 -14.03
CA ARG A 264 32.99 -14.04 -13.85
C ARG A 264 33.41 -15.33 -14.56
N ARG A 265 32.66 -16.42 -14.38
CA ARG A 265 32.98 -17.71 -15.01
C ARG A 265 32.93 -17.61 -16.53
N LEU A 266 31.96 -16.89 -17.09
CA LEU A 266 31.88 -16.65 -18.53
C LEU A 266 33.11 -15.89 -19.02
N LYS A 267 33.48 -14.80 -18.34
CA LYS A 267 34.65 -14.00 -18.68
C LYS A 267 35.95 -14.79 -18.57
N GLU A 268 36.13 -15.58 -17.51
CA GLU A 268 37.29 -16.46 -17.33
C GLU A 268 37.38 -17.51 -18.44
N GLN A 269 36.24 -18.05 -18.88
CA GLN A 269 36.19 -19.00 -20.01
C GLN A 269 36.51 -18.33 -21.34
N GLU A 270 36.02 -17.10 -21.57
CA GLU A 270 36.38 -16.31 -22.76
C GLU A 270 37.87 -16.00 -22.80
N GLU A 271 38.44 -15.49 -21.69
CA GLU A 271 39.87 -15.19 -21.58
C GLU A 271 40.76 -16.44 -21.75
N LEU A 272 40.32 -17.58 -21.21
CA LEU A 272 41.03 -18.85 -21.39
C LEU A 272 40.96 -19.33 -22.84
N SER A 273 39.79 -19.25 -23.47
CA SER A 273 39.61 -19.61 -24.88
C SER A 273 40.48 -18.76 -25.79
N ASP A 274 40.52 -17.45 -25.56
CA ASP A 274 41.33 -16.53 -26.34
C ASP A 274 42.83 -16.82 -26.17
N ARG A 275 43.29 -17.09 -24.95
CA ARG A 275 44.69 -17.50 -24.71
C ARG A 275 45.05 -18.80 -25.40
N ILE A 276 44.18 -19.82 -25.36
CA ILE A 276 44.42 -21.10 -26.03
C ILE A 276 44.55 -20.90 -27.54
N ILE A 277 43.71 -20.07 -28.15
CA ILE A 277 43.78 -19.76 -29.59
C ILE A 277 45.08 -19.03 -29.93
N GLU A 278 45.43 -18.02 -29.12
CA GLU A 278 46.56 -17.14 -29.36
C GLU A 278 47.90 -17.86 -29.18
N GLU A 279 48.05 -18.70 -28.15
CA GLU A 279 49.29 -19.44 -27.87
C GLU A 279 49.43 -20.74 -28.69
N SER A 280 48.44 -21.07 -29.52
CA SER A 280 48.46 -22.30 -30.31
C SER A 280 49.53 -22.27 -31.40
N SER A 281 50.37 -23.31 -31.47
CA SER A 281 51.39 -23.48 -32.52
C SER A 281 50.85 -23.96 -33.88
N ILE A 282 49.55 -23.76 -34.14
CA ILE A 282 48.94 -24.02 -35.45
C ILE A 282 48.22 -22.76 -35.91
N VAL A 283 48.04 -22.64 -37.22
CA VAL A 283 47.25 -21.55 -37.79
C VAL A 283 45.80 -21.77 -37.37
N ILE A 284 45.19 -20.78 -36.72
CA ILE A 284 43.77 -20.80 -36.39
C ILE A 284 43.14 -19.53 -36.96
N ILE A 285 42.14 -19.71 -37.83
CA ILE A 285 41.39 -18.61 -38.42
C ILE A 285 39.91 -18.89 -38.22
N LEU A 286 39.20 -17.97 -37.59
CA LEU A 286 37.74 -17.99 -37.50
C LEU A 286 37.17 -17.09 -38.59
N LEU A 287 36.18 -17.59 -39.30
CA LEU A 287 35.50 -16.87 -40.37
C LEU A 287 34.00 -16.78 -40.13
N ASP A 288 33.38 -15.75 -40.71
CA ASP A 288 31.94 -15.68 -40.89
C ASP A 288 31.46 -16.61 -42.04
N VAL A 289 30.15 -16.65 -42.28
CA VAL A 289 29.52 -17.44 -43.35
C VAL A 289 29.90 -16.99 -44.77
N HIS A 290 30.50 -15.82 -44.92
CA HIS A 290 30.97 -15.24 -46.18
C HIS A 290 32.49 -15.38 -46.37
N ALA A 291 33.15 -16.14 -45.48
CA ALA A 291 34.60 -16.33 -45.43
C ALA A 291 35.41 -15.05 -45.14
N ASN A 292 34.80 -14.06 -44.48
CA ASN A 292 35.53 -12.93 -43.92
C ASN A 292 36.14 -13.31 -42.58
N VAL A 293 37.34 -12.79 -42.30
CA VAL A 293 38.09 -13.13 -41.09
C VAL A 293 37.49 -12.44 -39.86
N GLU A 294 37.10 -13.21 -38.86
CA GLU A 294 36.68 -12.73 -37.54
C GLU A 294 37.79 -12.84 -36.50
N LYS A 295 38.57 -13.94 -36.52
CA LYS A 295 39.77 -14.11 -35.68
C LYS A 295 40.93 -14.67 -36.49
N PHE A 296 42.13 -14.23 -36.15
CA PHE A 296 43.37 -14.63 -36.78
C PHE A 296 44.47 -14.67 -35.72
N ASN A 297 44.88 -15.87 -35.30
CA ASN A 297 45.82 -16.01 -34.18
C ASN A 297 47.24 -15.57 -34.53
N SER A 298 48.08 -15.27 -33.53
CA SER A 298 49.46 -14.82 -33.77
C SER A 298 50.34 -15.83 -34.51
N TYR A 299 50.09 -17.14 -34.40
CA TYR A 299 50.80 -18.12 -35.21
C TYR A 299 50.46 -17.99 -36.70
N ALA A 300 49.19 -17.74 -37.05
CA ALA A 300 48.79 -17.42 -38.42
C ALA A 300 49.50 -16.16 -38.93
N ALA A 301 49.62 -15.13 -38.07
CA ALA A 301 50.35 -13.91 -38.41
C ALA A 301 51.83 -14.16 -38.64
N ALA A 302 52.48 -14.93 -37.77
CA ALA A 302 53.89 -15.28 -37.90
C ALA A 302 54.16 -16.12 -39.16
N LEU A 303 53.30 -17.09 -39.49
CA LEU A 303 53.49 -17.97 -40.64
C LEU A 303 53.23 -17.25 -41.98
N THR A 304 52.20 -16.42 -42.04
CA THR A 304 51.74 -15.79 -43.29
C THR A 304 52.32 -14.39 -43.54
N GLY A 305 52.82 -13.74 -42.48
CA GLY A 305 53.33 -12.37 -42.50
C GLY A 305 52.25 -11.28 -42.45
N TYR A 306 50.97 -11.64 -42.37
CA TYR A 306 49.86 -10.69 -42.24
C TYR A 306 49.52 -10.43 -40.78
N SER A 307 49.29 -9.17 -40.41
CA SER A 307 48.78 -8.85 -39.06
C SER A 307 47.26 -9.06 -38.98
N PRO A 308 46.70 -9.38 -37.80
CA PRO A 308 45.25 -9.49 -37.61
C PRO A 308 44.50 -8.25 -38.08
N GLU A 309 45.02 -7.05 -37.80
CA GLU A 309 44.42 -5.77 -38.19
C GLU A 309 44.31 -5.59 -39.71
N GLU A 310 45.20 -6.23 -40.47
CA GLU A 310 45.19 -6.18 -41.93
C GLU A 310 44.20 -7.14 -42.56
N VAL A 311 43.80 -8.21 -41.87
CA VAL A 311 43.02 -9.32 -42.45
C VAL A 311 41.62 -9.45 -41.87
N VAL A 312 41.39 -9.02 -40.62
CA VAL A 312 40.06 -9.02 -40.01
C VAL A 312 39.09 -8.21 -40.85
N GLY A 313 37.91 -8.77 -41.11
CA GLY A 313 36.88 -8.23 -41.99
C GLY A 313 37.12 -8.43 -43.49
N LYS A 314 38.30 -8.92 -43.90
CA LYS A 314 38.57 -9.24 -45.31
C LYS A 314 38.28 -10.70 -45.61
N ASN A 315 37.91 -10.98 -46.87
CA ASN A 315 37.70 -12.34 -47.33
C ASN A 315 39.04 -13.11 -47.41
N ILE A 316 39.15 -14.22 -46.69
CA ILE A 316 40.42 -14.94 -46.54
C ILE A 316 40.97 -15.49 -47.87
N LEU A 317 40.07 -15.84 -48.81
CA LEU A 317 40.47 -16.39 -50.12
C LEU A 317 41.21 -15.34 -50.95
N ASN A 318 40.88 -14.05 -50.75
CA ASN A 318 41.57 -12.96 -51.44
C ASN A 318 42.94 -12.65 -50.82
N VAL A 319 43.16 -13.06 -49.57
CA VAL A 319 44.38 -12.77 -48.80
C VAL A 319 45.41 -13.89 -48.94
N LEU A 320 45.02 -15.14 -48.64
CA LEU A 320 45.95 -16.27 -48.54
C LEU A 320 45.96 -17.19 -49.76
N VAL A 321 44.94 -17.16 -50.63
CA VAL A 321 44.83 -18.10 -51.76
C VAL A 321 45.28 -17.44 -53.07
N PRO A 322 46.22 -18.04 -53.83
CA PRO A 322 46.63 -17.55 -55.15
C PRO A 322 45.44 -17.40 -56.11
N GLU A 323 45.45 -16.36 -56.94
CA GLU A 323 44.31 -15.98 -57.79
C GLU A 323 43.81 -17.12 -58.68
N GLN A 324 44.72 -17.91 -59.24
CA GLN A 324 44.43 -19.07 -60.08
C GLN A 324 43.67 -20.19 -59.34
N ASP A 325 43.81 -20.30 -58.02
CA ASP A 325 43.25 -21.39 -57.21
C ASP A 325 41.99 -20.96 -56.42
N ARG A 326 41.68 -19.65 -56.38
CA ARG A 326 40.57 -19.11 -55.58
C ARG A 326 39.23 -19.75 -55.90
N GLN A 327 38.93 -19.96 -57.18
CA GLN A 327 37.64 -20.54 -57.58
C GLN A 327 37.54 -22.00 -57.14
N THR A 328 38.61 -22.78 -57.33
CA THR A 328 38.67 -24.19 -56.90
C THR A 328 38.53 -24.32 -55.39
N VAL A 329 39.24 -23.48 -54.61
CA VAL A 329 39.14 -23.48 -53.15
C VAL A 329 37.76 -23.02 -52.69
N LYS A 330 37.18 -22.01 -53.35
CA LYS A 330 35.82 -21.54 -53.06
C LYS A 330 34.78 -22.64 -53.29
N ASP A 331 34.85 -23.33 -54.42
CA ASP A 331 33.92 -24.41 -54.74
C ASP A 331 34.09 -25.58 -53.78
N TYR A 332 35.34 -25.91 -53.41
CA TYR A 332 35.62 -26.90 -52.36
C TYR A 332 35.02 -26.48 -51.01
N TYR A 333 35.18 -25.21 -50.63
CA TYR A 333 34.67 -24.63 -49.38
C TYR A 333 33.15 -24.65 -49.28
N PHE A 334 32.43 -24.47 -50.40
CA PHE A 334 30.96 -24.52 -50.42
C PHE A 334 30.41 -25.93 -50.74
N SER A 335 31.25 -26.90 -51.09
CA SER A 335 30.85 -28.29 -51.41
C SER A 335 30.66 -29.22 -50.20
N PHE A 336 30.50 -28.69 -48.99
CA PHE A 336 30.30 -29.52 -47.80
C PHE A 336 28.97 -30.28 -47.85
N ASP A 337 29.02 -31.61 -47.69
CA ASP A 337 27.81 -32.39 -47.41
C ASP A 337 27.29 -32.00 -46.02
N PRO A 338 25.98 -31.80 -45.79
CA PRO A 338 25.42 -31.52 -44.46
C PRO A 338 25.88 -32.48 -43.35
N LYS A 339 26.30 -33.70 -43.68
CA LYS A 339 26.78 -34.72 -42.73
C LYS A 339 28.26 -34.60 -42.37
N ASP A 340 29.06 -33.88 -43.14
CA ASP A 340 30.50 -33.75 -42.91
C ASP A 340 30.78 -32.74 -41.79
N THR A 341 31.37 -33.19 -40.69
CA THR A 341 31.76 -32.30 -39.57
C THR A 341 33.07 -31.55 -39.82
N TYR A 342 33.97 -32.13 -40.63
CA TYR A 342 35.19 -31.46 -41.10
C TYR A 342 35.64 -31.99 -42.47
N LYS A 343 36.43 -31.20 -43.21
CA LYS A 343 37.15 -31.60 -44.43
C LYS A 343 38.60 -31.13 -44.37
N SER A 344 39.51 -31.82 -45.04
CA SER A 344 40.90 -31.37 -45.16
C SER A 344 41.38 -31.37 -46.61
N ILE A 345 42.15 -30.36 -46.97
CA ILE A 345 42.78 -30.22 -48.29
C ILE A 345 44.17 -29.62 -48.12
N GLU A 346 45.13 -30.14 -48.86
CA GLU A 346 46.44 -29.51 -49.02
C GLU A 346 46.32 -28.40 -50.05
N GLN A 347 46.63 -27.18 -49.65
CA GLN A 347 46.51 -26.01 -50.52
C GLN A 347 47.72 -25.11 -50.34
N LYS A 348 48.22 -24.59 -51.46
CA LYS A 348 49.24 -23.55 -51.47
C LYS A 348 48.67 -22.23 -51.01
N ILE A 349 49.31 -21.62 -50.04
CA ILE A 349 49.02 -20.26 -49.61
C ILE A 349 50.10 -19.30 -50.07
N LEU A 350 49.73 -18.03 -50.24
CA LEU A 350 50.62 -16.92 -50.56
C LEU A 350 50.88 -16.10 -49.29
N THR A 351 52.14 -15.97 -48.90
CA THR A 351 52.55 -15.07 -47.81
C THR A 351 52.54 -13.62 -48.27
N LYS A 352 52.55 -12.67 -47.33
CA LYS A 352 52.64 -11.24 -47.62
C LYS A 352 53.88 -10.87 -48.45
N GLU A 353 54.97 -11.60 -48.27
CA GLU A 353 56.23 -11.42 -49.01
C GLU A 353 56.24 -12.12 -50.39
N GLY A 354 55.14 -12.79 -50.76
CA GLY A 354 54.98 -13.45 -52.06
C GLY A 354 55.53 -14.88 -52.12
N ALA A 355 55.93 -15.47 -50.99
CA ALA A 355 56.36 -16.87 -50.93
C ALA A 355 55.14 -17.80 -50.94
N SER A 356 55.31 -18.99 -51.54
CA SER A 356 54.26 -20.02 -51.55
C SER A 356 54.57 -21.10 -50.52
N LEU A 357 53.62 -21.38 -49.63
CA LEU A 357 53.73 -22.41 -48.59
C LEU A 357 52.65 -23.47 -48.79
N ASP A 358 53.04 -24.75 -48.69
CA ASP A 358 52.09 -25.86 -48.66
C ASP A 358 51.56 -26.05 -47.23
N VAL A 359 50.26 -25.84 -47.06
CA VAL A 359 49.58 -25.98 -45.77
C VAL A 359 48.46 -27.00 -45.90
N LEU A 360 48.45 -27.96 -44.98
CA LEU A 360 47.32 -28.84 -44.79
C LEU A 360 46.26 -28.07 -43.99
N TRP A 361 45.16 -27.74 -44.65
CA TRP A 361 44.05 -27.03 -44.04
C TRP A 361 42.96 -28.01 -43.63
N THR A 362 42.52 -27.91 -42.39
CA THR A 362 41.31 -28.58 -41.88
C THR A 362 40.23 -27.54 -41.61
N PHE A 363 39.08 -27.76 -42.22
CA PHE A 363 37.91 -26.89 -42.21
C PHE A 363 36.84 -27.54 -41.32
N SER A 364 36.40 -26.85 -40.28
CA SER A 364 35.33 -27.29 -39.39
C SER A 364 34.22 -26.25 -39.34
N ARG A 365 32.98 -26.69 -39.21
CA ARG A 365 31.81 -25.79 -39.15
C ARG A 365 31.31 -25.66 -37.73
N LEU A 366 31.12 -24.43 -37.27
CA LEU A 366 30.43 -24.14 -36.03
C LEU A 366 28.96 -23.88 -36.34
N LEU A 367 28.07 -24.69 -35.77
CA LEU A 367 26.64 -24.57 -35.95
C LEU A 367 26.01 -23.76 -34.82
N ASP A 368 24.92 -23.05 -35.10
CA ASP A 368 24.07 -22.45 -34.08
C ASP A 368 23.11 -23.48 -33.45
N GLU A 369 22.32 -23.04 -32.45
CA GLU A 369 21.34 -23.89 -31.77
C GLU A 369 20.24 -24.45 -32.70
N LYS A 370 20.05 -23.83 -33.88
CA LYS A 370 19.06 -24.23 -34.89
C LYS A 370 19.67 -25.12 -35.98
N GLY A 371 20.96 -25.45 -35.88
CA GLY A 371 21.70 -26.26 -36.84
C GLY A 371 22.14 -25.52 -38.11
N ALA A 372 21.99 -24.19 -38.16
CA ALA A 372 22.52 -23.38 -39.25
C ALA A 372 24.02 -23.12 -39.02
N VAL A 373 24.78 -22.94 -40.10
CA VAL A 373 26.21 -22.59 -39.99
C VAL A 373 26.33 -21.17 -39.44
N LYS A 374 26.99 -21.04 -38.28
CA LYS A 374 27.26 -19.77 -37.61
C LYS A 374 28.62 -19.21 -38.01
N ASN A 375 29.65 -20.04 -37.90
CA ASN A 375 31.04 -19.68 -38.20
C ASN A 375 31.79 -20.86 -38.80
N LEU A 376 32.96 -20.56 -39.37
CA LEU A 376 33.83 -21.54 -40.01
C LEU A 376 35.22 -21.46 -39.39
N ILE A 377 35.72 -22.59 -38.90
CA ILE A 377 37.03 -22.69 -38.24
C ILE A 377 38.00 -23.34 -39.23
N LEU A 378 39.05 -22.60 -39.57
CA LEU A 378 40.18 -23.06 -40.35
C LEU A 378 41.33 -23.34 -39.41
N THR A 379 41.87 -24.55 -39.48
CA THR A 379 43.14 -24.88 -38.84
C THR A 379 44.16 -25.30 -39.88
N GLY A 380 45.35 -24.72 -39.83
CA GLY A 380 46.42 -24.97 -40.79
C GLY A 380 47.66 -25.51 -40.10
N LYS A 381 48.20 -26.61 -40.62
CA LYS A 381 49.54 -27.10 -40.26
C LYS A 381 50.44 -27.02 -41.48
N SER A 382 51.59 -26.35 -41.35
CA SER A 382 52.62 -26.43 -42.37
C SER A 382 53.15 -27.86 -42.40
N SER A 383 53.15 -28.50 -43.56
CA SER A 383 53.72 -29.84 -43.70
C SER A 383 55.22 -29.76 -43.43
N PRO A 384 55.78 -30.46 -42.41
CA PRO A 384 57.21 -30.60 -42.31
C PRO A 384 57.66 -31.48 -43.49
N TYR A 385 58.55 -30.94 -44.32
CA TYR A 385 59.19 -31.65 -45.43
C TYR A 385 59.60 -33.09 -45.11
#